data_AF-A0A2G9Q0G7-F1
#
_entry.id   AF-A0A2G9Q0G7-F1
#
_cell.length_a   1.000
_cell.length_b   1.000
_cell.length_c   1.000
_cell.angle_alpha   90.00
_cell.angle_beta   90.00
_cell.angle_gamma   90.00
#
_symmetry.space_group_name_H-M   'P 1'
#
loop_
_entity.id
_entity.type
_entity.pdbx_description
1 polymer ?
#
loop_
_entity_poly.entity_id
_entity_poly.type
_entity_poly.pdbx_seq_one_letter_code
_entity_poly.pdbx_strand_id
1 'polypeptide(L)'
;MKKNYPLKEDFVNRMKALLGKEEYERYLNALDSEGLNSIRVNTLKISPEKLKKRLQEKNWILKQPFKSNPEIFIIKGKVDGSHGEGSKHKIIDLEPGEIGRSLEHLLGYYYVQDISSMLPVLSLNPKEGEIVLDLCAAPGSKTSQIAAKMKNQGLLIANDASLGRIKILASNLERCGVRNSIITKGNAESLAKRLEKSNFQVDKILVDAPCSGEGTILTNRKTALMWNIKKIPSLSRLQKTILENTINLLKLEGELIYSTCTHAPEENEEVVNHMLEKFPNIKLERISLPQEIKIRSGIKRWNDKEFSCEVKKCARIYPQDNKTEGFFIAKIKKIR
;
A
#
# COMPACT_ATOMS: atom_id res chain seq x y z
N MET A 1 16.84 -1.18 -23.08
CA MET A 1 15.38 -0.99 -23.26
C MET A 1 14.78 0.05 -22.28
N LYS A 2 15.35 1.27 -22.17
CA LYS A 2 14.90 2.32 -21.22
C LYS A 2 14.15 3.51 -21.85
N LYS A 3 13.85 3.48 -23.16
CA LYS A 3 13.36 4.64 -23.94
C LYS A 3 11.83 4.72 -24.16
N ASN A 4 11.03 3.75 -23.72
CA ASN A 4 9.64 3.61 -24.22
C ASN A 4 8.55 4.31 -23.38
N TYR A 5 8.90 4.97 -22.26
CA TYR A 5 7.93 5.59 -21.34
C TYR A 5 8.43 6.94 -20.82
N PRO A 6 8.51 7.99 -21.67
CA PRO A 6 8.97 9.30 -21.23
C PRO A 6 8.06 9.89 -20.15
N LEU A 7 8.66 10.57 -19.18
CA LEU A 7 7.92 11.36 -18.18
C LEU A 7 7.39 12.63 -18.84
N LYS A 8 6.15 13.00 -18.52
CA LYS A 8 5.53 14.24 -19.04
C LYS A 8 6.17 15.47 -18.39
N GLU A 9 6.25 16.57 -19.13
CA GLU A 9 6.88 17.82 -18.66
C GLU A 9 6.25 18.34 -17.35
N ASP A 10 4.91 18.38 -17.29
CA ASP A 10 4.17 18.75 -16.07
C ASP A 10 4.55 17.89 -14.86
N PHE A 11 4.78 16.59 -15.08
CA PHE A 11 5.21 15.68 -14.01
C PHE A 11 6.61 16.03 -13.53
N VAL A 12 7.55 16.22 -14.47
CA VAL A 12 8.95 16.60 -14.19
C VAL A 12 9.01 17.91 -13.39
N ASN A 13 8.29 18.94 -13.85
CA ASN A 13 8.28 20.26 -13.21
C ASN A 13 7.73 20.18 -11.78
N ARG A 14 6.64 19.44 -11.57
CA ARG A 14 6.06 19.25 -10.23
C ARG A 14 6.96 18.45 -9.29
N MET A 15 7.58 17.38 -9.77
CA MET A 15 8.48 16.59 -8.93
C MET A 15 9.75 17.38 -8.55
N LYS A 16 10.28 18.21 -9.46
CA LYS A 16 11.37 19.15 -9.13
C LYS A 16 10.95 20.18 -8.09
N ALA A 17 9.75 20.74 -8.19
CA ALA A 17 9.21 21.66 -7.20
C ALA A 17 9.01 21.00 -5.83
N LEU A 18 8.58 19.73 -5.80
CA LEU A 18 8.34 18.97 -4.57
C LEU A 18 9.63 18.53 -3.86
N LEU A 19 10.61 18.04 -4.61
CA LEU A 19 11.82 17.43 -4.05
C LEU A 19 13.00 18.40 -3.99
N GLY A 20 13.02 19.42 -4.84
CA GLY A 20 14.23 20.17 -5.15
C GLY A 20 15.10 19.44 -6.18
N LYS A 21 16.08 20.16 -6.75
CA LYS A 21 16.88 19.67 -7.89
C LYS A 21 17.66 18.39 -7.58
N GLU A 22 18.42 18.38 -6.49
CA GLU A 22 19.31 17.25 -6.16
C GLU A 22 18.53 15.97 -5.83
N GLU A 23 17.48 16.09 -5.02
CA GLU A 23 16.63 14.96 -4.64
C GLU A 23 15.79 14.43 -5.81
N TYR A 24 15.41 15.30 -6.74
CA TYR A 24 14.76 14.88 -7.98
C TYR A 24 15.68 14.01 -8.84
N GLU A 25 16.97 14.34 -8.97
CA GLU A 25 17.93 13.49 -9.69
C GLU A 25 18.09 12.12 -9.01
N ARG A 26 18.14 12.09 -7.66
CA ARG A 26 18.14 10.82 -6.92
C ARG A 26 16.86 10.00 -7.16
N TYR A 27 15.70 10.66 -7.20
CA TYR A 27 14.42 10.03 -7.53
C TYR A 27 14.43 9.43 -8.94
N LEU A 28 14.91 10.18 -9.95
CA LEU A 28 15.04 9.69 -11.32
C LEU A 28 15.95 8.47 -11.42
N ASN A 29 17.13 8.53 -10.79
CA ASN A 29 18.07 7.41 -10.74
C ASN A 29 17.44 6.17 -10.07
N ALA A 30 16.62 6.38 -9.04
CA ALA A 30 15.90 5.29 -8.38
C ALA A 30 14.82 4.67 -9.27
N LEU A 31 14.06 5.47 -10.02
CA LEU A 31 13.10 4.95 -11.00
C LEU A 31 13.78 4.04 -12.03
N ASP A 32 15.02 4.36 -12.38
CA ASP A 32 15.85 3.64 -13.34
C ASP A 32 16.43 2.31 -12.85
N SER A 33 16.23 1.99 -11.57
CA SER A 33 16.51 0.69 -10.98
C SER A 33 15.29 -0.23 -11.08
N GLU A 34 15.51 -1.55 -11.00
CA GLU A 34 14.41 -2.49 -10.88
C GLU A 34 13.81 -2.45 -9.47
N GLY A 35 12.48 -2.46 -9.40
CA GLY A 35 11.76 -2.60 -8.15
C GLY A 35 12.11 -3.90 -7.43
N LEU A 36 11.89 -3.94 -6.12
CA LEU A 36 12.13 -5.13 -5.34
C LEU A 36 11.06 -6.20 -5.65
N ASN A 37 11.51 -7.39 -6.00
CA ASN A 37 10.64 -8.57 -6.06
C ASN A 37 10.24 -9.01 -4.65
N SER A 38 9.24 -8.37 -4.06
CA SER A 38 8.79 -8.68 -2.70
C SER A 38 7.54 -9.56 -2.66
N ILE A 39 7.52 -10.43 -1.66
CA ILE A 39 6.37 -11.26 -1.29
C ILE A 39 6.02 -11.05 0.17
N ARG A 40 4.74 -11.21 0.49
CA ARG A 40 4.23 -11.26 1.85
C ARG A 40 3.68 -12.65 2.15
N VAL A 41 4.25 -13.32 3.13
CA VAL A 41 3.77 -14.61 3.62
C VAL A 41 2.34 -14.47 4.13
N ASN A 42 1.49 -15.42 3.74
CA ASN A 42 0.16 -15.57 4.28
C ASN A 42 0.21 -16.44 5.53
N THR A 43 0.31 -15.78 6.69
CA THR A 43 0.41 -16.44 8.00
C THR A 43 -0.83 -17.23 8.40
N LEU A 44 -1.94 -17.12 7.66
CA LEU A 44 -3.10 -18.00 7.85
C LEU A 44 -2.86 -19.43 7.36
N LYS A 45 -1.91 -19.62 6.43
CA LYS A 45 -1.68 -20.91 5.75
C LYS A 45 -0.31 -21.51 6.04
N ILE A 46 0.71 -20.69 6.25
CA ILE A 46 2.08 -21.16 6.45
C ILE A 46 2.88 -20.17 7.31
N SER A 47 3.80 -20.69 8.12
CA SER A 47 4.75 -19.82 8.85
C SER A 47 5.84 -19.29 7.91
N PRO A 48 6.42 -18.11 8.18
CA PRO A 48 7.51 -17.57 7.37
C PRO A 48 8.72 -18.52 7.24
N GLU A 49 9.06 -19.24 8.29
CA GLU A 49 10.18 -20.19 8.33
C GLU A 49 9.92 -21.38 7.40
N LYS A 50 8.70 -21.94 7.46
CA LYS A 50 8.29 -23.06 6.59
C LYS A 50 8.27 -22.64 5.12
N LEU A 51 7.74 -21.45 4.81
CA LEU A 51 7.74 -20.96 3.44
C LEU A 51 9.16 -20.72 2.93
N LYS A 52 10.01 -20.08 3.74
CA LYS A 52 11.41 -19.83 3.39
C LYS A 52 12.13 -21.12 3.03
N LYS A 53 11.99 -22.18 3.86
CA LYS A 53 12.58 -23.49 3.58
C LYS A 53 12.11 -24.06 2.23
N ARG A 54 10.80 -24.06 1.99
CA ARG A 54 10.21 -24.56 0.72
C ARG A 54 10.72 -23.82 -0.52
N LEU A 55 10.88 -22.50 -0.42
CA LEU A 55 11.38 -21.70 -1.55
C LEU A 55 12.89 -21.90 -1.76
N GLN A 56 13.66 -22.09 -0.68
CA GLN A 56 15.09 -22.43 -0.77
C GLN A 56 15.33 -23.82 -1.36
N GLU A 57 14.46 -24.80 -1.09
CA GLU A 57 14.49 -26.13 -1.74
C GLU A 57 14.23 -26.03 -3.26
N LYS A 58 13.62 -24.94 -3.72
CA LYS A 58 13.47 -24.59 -5.14
C LYS A 58 14.59 -23.68 -5.66
N ASN A 59 15.72 -23.63 -4.95
CA ASN A 59 16.88 -22.81 -5.26
C ASN A 59 16.63 -21.29 -5.24
N TRP A 60 15.49 -20.80 -4.70
CA TRP A 60 15.26 -19.37 -4.61
C TRP A 60 16.10 -18.75 -3.49
N ILE A 61 16.59 -17.53 -3.74
CA ILE A 61 17.37 -16.76 -2.79
C ILE A 61 16.47 -15.69 -2.19
N LEU A 62 16.24 -15.79 -0.89
CA LEU A 62 15.37 -14.88 -0.15
C LEU A 62 16.18 -14.03 0.82
N LYS A 63 15.86 -12.74 0.88
CA LYS A 63 16.31 -11.82 1.94
C LYS A 63 15.11 -11.46 2.80
N GLN A 64 15.25 -11.57 4.12
CA GLN A 64 14.30 -11.02 5.09
C GLN A 64 14.73 -9.58 5.43
N PRO A 65 14.02 -8.54 4.96
CA PRO A 65 14.45 -7.16 5.16
C PRO A 65 14.11 -6.60 6.55
N PHE A 66 13.10 -7.15 7.24
CA PHE A 66 12.58 -6.59 8.49
C PHE A 66 12.55 -7.65 9.59
N LYS A 67 13.24 -7.41 10.71
CA LYS A 67 13.24 -8.34 11.85
C LYS A 67 11.87 -8.38 12.55
N SER A 68 11.19 -7.25 12.66
CA SER A 68 9.87 -7.13 13.28
C SER A 68 8.73 -7.71 12.43
N ASN A 69 8.99 -7.99 11.15
CA ASN A 69 8.00 -8.47 10.19
C ASN A 69 8.56 -9.66 9.42
N PRO A 70 8.71 -10.82 10.08
CA PRO A 70 9.30 -12.00 9.47
C PRO A 70 8.49 -12.50 8.27
N GLU A 71 7.23 -12.11 8.14
CA GLU A 71 6.34 -12.41 7.03
C GLU A 71 6.69 -11.70 5.71
N ILE A 72 7.69 -10.83 5.67
CA ILE A 72 8.08 -10.10 4.45
C ILE A 72 9.40 -10.66 3.91
N PHE A 73 9.44 -10.99 2.62
CA PHE A 73 10.66 -11.42 1.94
C PHE A 73 10.87 -10.66 0.63
N ILE A 74 12.15 -10.43 0.30
CA ILE A 74 12.60 -9.99 -1.02
C ILE A 74 13.25 -11.19 -1.70
N ILE A 75 12.80 -11.51 -2.92
CA ILE A 75 13.40 -12.54 -3.75
C ILE A 75 14.53 -11.92 -4.58
N LYS A 76 15.73 -12.48 -4.46
CA LYS A 76 16.97 -11.98 -5.07
C LYS A 76 17.36 -12.71 -6.35
N GLY A 77 16.62 -13.74 -6.73
CA GLY A 77 16.92 -14.61 -7.85
C GLY A 77 16.83 -16.08 -7.43
N LYS A 78 17.40 -16.94 -8.26
CA LYS A 78 17.55 -18.37 -8.00
C LYS A 78 18.98 -18.82 -8.31
N VAL A 79 19.41 -19.90 -7.66
CA VAL A 79 20.66 -20.57 -7.99
C VAL A 79 20.46 -21.37 -9.27
N ASP A 80 21.38 -21.20 -10.22
CA ASP A 80 21.39 -21.96 -11.47
C ASP A 80 21.57 -23.46 -11.17
N GLY A 81 20.65 -24.27 -11.70
CA GLY A 81 20.66 -25.73 -11.55
C GLY A 81 21.47 -26.46 -12.61
N SER A 82 22.00 -25.76 -13.62
CA SER A 82 22.80 -26.39 -14.68
C SER A 82 24.24 -26.67 -14.20
N HIS A 83 24.60 -27.97 -14.16
CA HIS A 83 25.82 -28.47 -13.53
C HIS A 83 27.00 -28.60 -14.50
N GLY A 84 28.18 -28.20 -13.99
CA GLY A 84 29.45 -28.89 -14.20
C GLY A 84 30.21 -28.87 -12.86
N GLU A 85 30.71 -30.03 -12.40
CA GLU A 85 31.44 -30.18 -11.13
C GLU A 85 32.57 -29.14 -11.00
N GLY A 86 32.60 -28.40 -9.89
CA GLY A 86 33.62 -27.38 -9.60
C GLY A 86 33.23 -25.93 -9.95
N SER A 87 32.05 -25.68 -10.52
CA SER A 87 31.62 -24.32 -10.88
C SER A 87 30.95 -23.60 -9.71
N LYS A 88 31.39 -22.36 -9.40
CA LYS A 88 30.71 -21.49 -8.42
C LYS A 88 29.24 -21.30 -8.84
N HIS A 89 28.31 -21.64 -7.95
CA HIS A 89 26.87 -21.44 -8.15
C HIS A 89 26.56 -20.02 -8.64
N LYS A 90 26.04 -19.89 -9.87
CA LYS A 90 25.65 -18.60 -10.44
C LYS A 90 24.24 -18.24 -9.95
N ILE A 91 24.06 -17.00 -9.52
CA ILE A 91 22.74 -16.44 -9.22
C ILE A 91 22.17 -15.90 -10.52
N ILE A 92 20.97 -16.35 -10.88
CA ILE A 92 20.22 -15.88 -12.05
C ILE A 92 18.94 -15.20 -11.60
N ASP A 93 18.49 -14.23 -12.39
CA ASP A 93 17.22 -13.57 -12.16
C ASP A 93 16.05 -14.53 -12.40
N LEU A 94 14.93 -14.24 -11.75
CA LEU A 94 13.69 -14.97 -11.99
C LEU A 94 13.08 -14.54 -13.32
N GLU A 95 12.42 -15.46 -14.00
CA GLU A 95 11.67 -15.12 -15.19
C GLU A 95 10.48 -14.19 -14.84
N PRO A 96 10.07 -13.30 -15.76
CA PRO A 96 8.86 -12.52 -15.59
C PRO A 96 7.66 -13.41 -15.19
N GLY A 97 7.01 -13.04 -14.08
CA GLY A 97 5.85 -13.75 -13.55
C GLY A 97 6.14 -15.11 -12.90
N GLU A 98 7.39 -15.57 -12.80
CA GLU A 98 7.74 -16.84 -12.12
C GLU A 98 7.20 -16.87 -10.69
N ILE A 99 7.32 -15.74 -9.96
CA ILE A 99 6.79 -15.61 -8.59
C ILE A 99 5.26 -15.79 -8.55
N GLY A 100 4.53 -15.30 -9.54
CA GLY A 100 3.07 -15.41 -9.60
C GLY A 100 2.57 -16.77 -10.10
N ARG A 101 3.41 -17.53 -10.79
CA ARG A 101 3.07 -18.84 -11.38
C ARG A 101 3.48 -20.03 -10.51
N SER A 102 4.18 -19.79 -9.40
CA SER A 102 4.63 -20.85 -8.51
C SER A 102 3.46 -21.61 -7.84
N LEU A 103 3.69 -22.87 -7.49
CA LEU A 103 2.74 -23.67 -6.72
C LEU A 103 2.40 -23.02 -5.37
N GLU A 104 3.39 -22.45 -4.68
CA GLU A 104 3.20 -21.78 -3.39
C GLU A 104 2.28 -20.56 -3.51
N HIS A 105 2.38 -19.82 -4.62
CA HIS A 105 1.45 -18.73 -4.90
C HIS A 105 0.03 -19.27 -5.14
N LEU A 106 -0.14 -20.33 -5.94
CA LEU A 106 -1.45 -20.95 -6.18
C LEU A 106 -2.09 -21.51 -4.91
N LEU A 107 -1.30 -22.09 -4.01
CA LEU A 107 -1.75 -22.56 -2.69
C LEU A 107 -2.11 -21.40 -1.73
N GLY A 108 -1.78 -20.16 -2.10
CA GLY A 108 -2.02 -18.96 -1.31
C GLY A 108 -1.08 -18.81 -0.13
N TYR A 109 0.13 -19.38 -0.20
CA TYR A 109 1.14 -19.28 0.86
C TYR A 109 1.79 -17.90 0.95
N TYR A 110 1.75 -17.13 -0.12
CA TYR A 110 2.15 -15.73 -0.12
C TYR A 110 1.36 -14.91 -1.14
N TYR A 111 1.43 -13.60 -0.97
CA TYR A 111 0.94 -12.60 -1.91
C TYR A 111 2.13 -11.84 -2.53
N VAL A 112 2.13 -11.64 -3.85
CA VAL A 112 3.12 -10.78 -4.53
C VAL A 112 2.69 -9.33 -4.38
N GLN A 113 3.45 -8.55 -3.63
CA GLN A 113 3.05 -7.21 -3.22
C GLN A 113 4.30 -6.37 -2.98
N ASP A 114 4.32 -5.13 -3.46
CA ASP A 114 5.40 -4.18 -3.14
C ASP A 114 5.41 -3.89 -1.63
N ILE A 115 6.60 -3.70 -1.06
CA ILE A 115 6.76 -3.42 0.37
C ILE A 115 5.94 -2.18 0.79
N SER A 116 5.92 -1.11 -0.01
CA SER A 116 5.18 0.11 0.31
C SER A 116 3.67 -0.15 0.47
N SER A 117 3.13 -1.06 -0.34
CA SER A 117 1.73 -1.49 -0.26
C SER A 117 1.42 -2.31 0.99
N MET A 118 2.42 -2.80 1.72
CA MET A 118 2.22 -3.50 3.01
C MET A 118 2.15 -2.52 4.19
N LEU A 119 2.79 -1.36 4.07
CA LEU A 119 3.00 -0.40 5.16
C LEU A 119 1.70 0.17 5.77
N PRO A 120 0.63 0.48 4.99
CA PRO A 120 -0.62 0.98 5.56
C PRO A 120 -1.22 0.02 6.58
N VAL A 121 -1.20 -1.29 6.29
CA VAL A 121 -1.75 -2.31 7.18
C VAL A 121 -0.82 -2.58 8.37
N LEU A 122 0.50 -2.44 8.19
CA LEU A 122 1.44 -2.46 9.33
C LEU A 122 1.14 -1.31 10.29
N SER A 123 0.89 -0.10 9.77
CA SER A 123 0.53 1.06 10.58
C SER A 123 -0.88 0.97 11.18
N LEU A 124 -1.84 0.35 10.48
CA LEU A 124 -3.21 0.13 10.99
C LEU A 124 -3.20 -0.86 12.15
N ASN A 125 -2.34 -1.89 12.08
CA ASN A 125 -2.17 -2.91 13.11
C ASN A 125 -3.50 -3.52 13.62
N PRO A 126 -4.35 -4.07 12.73
CA PRO A 126 -5.63 -4.66 13.13
C PRO A 126 -5.43 -5.88 14.04
N LYS A 127 -6.33 -6.05 14.99
CA LYS A 127 -6.30 -7.09 16.03
C LYS A 127 -7.41 -8.11 15.84
N GLU A 128 -7.22 -9.27 16.46
CA GLU A 128 -8.23 -10.32 16.53
C GLU A 128 -9.50 -9.79 17.18
N GLY A 129 -10.66 -10.11 16.61
CA GLY A 129 -11.98 -9.71 17.15
C GLY A 129 -12.44 -8.30 16.76
N GLU A 130 -11.57 -7.44 16.22
CA GLU A 130 -11.96 -6.10 15.76
C GLU A 130 -12.90 -6.15 14.53
N ILE A 131 -13.67 -5.08 14.35
CA ILE A 131 -14.41 -4.80 13.12
C ILE A 131 -13.58 -3.83 12.29
N VAL A 132 -13.16 -4.28 11.11
CA VAL A 132 -12.29 -3.53 10.19
C VAL A 132 -13.01 -3.31 8.85
N LEU A 133 -12.93 -2.08 8.33
CA LEU A 133 -13.53 -1.71 7.05
C LEU A 133 -12.44 -1.30 6.05
N ASP A 134 -12.33 -1.99 4.93
CA ASP A 134 -11.46 -1.67 3.80
C ASP A 134 -12.31 -1.14 2.63
N LEU A 135 -12.25 0.16 2.36
CA LEU A 135 -13.22 0.86 1.50
C LEU A 135 -12.90 0.80 0.01
N CYS A 136 -11.65 0.48 -0.34
CA CYS A 136 -11.12 0.44 -1.69
C CYS A 136 -10.28 -0.83 -1.86
N ALA A 137 -10.90 -1.96 -1.54
CA ALA A 137 -10.24 -3.21 -1.19
C ALA A 137 -9.58 -3.93 -2.37
N ALA A 138 -10.08 -3.77 -3.60
CA ALA A 138 -9.55 -4.55 -4.70
C ALA A 138 -8.13 -4.09 -5.08
N PRO A 139 -7.22 -4.99 -5.49
CA PRO A 139 -7.43 -6.42 -5.77
C PRO A 139 -7.30 -7.35 -4.56
N GLY A 140 -7.21 -6.84 -3.32
CA GLY A 140 -7.24 -7.64 -2.09
C GLY A 140 -5.89 -7.89 -1.42
N SER A 141 -4.82 -7.23 -1.86
CA SER A 141 -3.48 -7.38 -1.27
C SER A 141 -3.44 -6.91 0.19
N LYS A 142 -4.00 -5.72 0.47
CA LYS A 142 -4.13 -5.14 1.81
C LYS A 142 -5.22 -5.82 2.63
N THR A 143 -6.36 -6.14 2.01
CA THR A 143 -7.47 -6.87 2.66
C THR A 143 -7.04 -8.23 3.18
N SER A 144 -6.32 -9.03 2.38
CA SER A 144 -5.79 -10.33 2.83
C SER A 144 -4.71 -10.19 3.89
N GLN A 145 -3.98 -9.06 3.93
CA GLN A 145 -3.03 -8.74 4.99
C GLN A 145 -3.74 -8.41 6.30
N ILE A 146 -4.83 -7.65 6.24
CA ILE A 146 -5.69 -7.36 7.38
C ILE A 146 -6.24 -8.67 7.96
N ALA A 147 -6.84 -9.52 7.13
CA ALA A 147 -7.36 -10.81 7.56
C ALA A 147 -6.30 -11.72 8.22
N ALA A 148 -5.07 -11.73 7.66
CA ALA A 148 -3.96 -12.48 8.22
C ALA A 148 -3.53 -11.96 9.60
N LYS A 149 -3.50 -10.63 9.80
CA LYS A 149 -3.22 -10.02 11.11
C LYS A 149 -4.34 -10.25 12.14
N MET A 150 -5.58 -10.27 11.68
CA MET A 150 -6.75 -10.60 12.51
C MET A 150 -6.91 -12.10 12.76
N LYS A 151 -6.00 -12.94 12.23
CA LYS A 151 -6.06 -14.42 12.30
C LYS A 151 -7.44 -14.99 11.94
N ASN A 152 -8.10 -14.44 10.92
CA ASN A 152 -9.46 -14.82 10.52
C ASN A 152 -10.52 -14.70 11.66
N GLN A 153 -10.31 -13.82 12.64
CA GLN A 153 -11.28 -13.52 13.71
C GLN A 153 -11.84 -12.10 13.57
N GLY A 154 -12.97 -11.81 14.21
CA GLY A 154 -13.66 -10.52 14.04
C GLY A 154 -14.38 -10.40 12.70
N LEU A 155 -14.58 -9.18 12.22
CA LEU A 155 -15.30 -8.90 10.98
C LEU A 155 -14.50 -7.96 10.08
N LEU A 156 -14.26 -8.37 8.84
CA LEU A 156 -13.64 -7.55 7.80
C LEU A 156 -14.65 -7.23 6.70
N ILE A 157 -14.98 -5.96 6.50
CA ILE A 157 -15.82 -5.54 5.37
C ILE A 157 -14.91 -5.02 4.27
N ALA A 158 -14.93 -5.67 3.11
CA ALA A 158 -14.12 -5.32 1.94
C ALA A 158 -15.03 -4.75 0.83
N ASN A 159 -14.92 -3.46 0.56
CA ASN A 159 -15.72 -2.75 -0.43
C ASN A 159 -14.87 -2.33 -1.63
N ASP A 160 -15.43 -2.40 -2.83
CA ASP A 160 -14.87 -1.73 -4.00
C ASP A 160 -16.00 -1.29 -4.94
N ALA A 161 -15.77 -0.22 -5.71
CA ALA A 161 -16.76 0.30 -6.65
C ALA A 161 -16.80 -0.51 -7.96
N SER A 162 -15.70 -1.15 -8.34
CA SER A 162 -15.55 -1.84 -9.62
C SER A 162 -15.91 -3.31 -9.53
N LEU A 163 -17.01 -3.72 -10.17
CA LEU A 163 -17.43 -5.12 -10.22
C LEU A 163 -16.36 -6.03 -10.85
N GLY A 164 -15.64 -5.54 -11.87
CA GLY A 164 -14.53 -6.29 -12.48
C GLY A 164 -13.39 -6.55 -11.49
N ARG A 165 -13.02 -5.55 -10.69
CA ARG A 165 -11.99 -5.70 -9.66
C ARG A 165 -12.46 -6.52 -8.45
N ILE A 166 -13.75 -6.50 -8.13
CA ILE A 166 -14.34 -7.35 -7.07
C ILE A 166 -14.15 -8.84 -7.37
N LYS A 167 -14.25 -9.27 -8.63
CA LYS A 167 -13.99 -10.68 -9.00
C LYS A 167 -12.55 -11.08 -8.66
N ILE A 168 -11.59 -10.18 -8.91
CA ILE A 168 -10.17 -10.39 -8.57
C ILE A 168 -9.98 -10.40 -7.05
N LEU A 169 -10.64 -9.48 -6.33
CA LEU A 169 -10.66 -9.46 -4.87
C LEU A 169 -11.15 -10.79 -4.30
N ALA A 170 -12.33 -11.26 -4.73
CA ALA A 170 -12.93 -12.51 -4.27
C ALA A 170 -12.00 -13.71 -4.50
N SER A 171 -11.47 -13.85 -5.73
CA SER A 171 -10.51 -14.91 -6.06
C SER A 171 -9.24 -14.87 -5.19
N ASN A 172 -8.72 -13.68 -4.91
CA ASN A 172 -7.56 -13.53 -4.05
C ASN A 172 -7.85 -13.85 -2.57
N LEU A 173 -9.00 -13.43 -2.05
CA LEU A 173 -9.40 -13.74 -0.67
C LEU A 173 -9.62 -15.24 -0.49
N GLU A 174 -10.29 -15.89 -1.44
CA GLU A 174 -10.48 -17.35 -1.47
C GLU A 174 -9.13 -18.08 -1.53
N ARG A 175 -8.27 -17.71 -2.47
CA ARG A 175 -6.92 -18.28 -2.59
C ARG A 175 -6.12 -18.09 -1.30
N CYS A 176 -6.25 -16.95 -0.62
CA CYS A 176 -5.58 -16.70 0.66
C CYS A 176 -6.27 -17.38 1.86
N GLY A 177 -7.42 -18.02 1.68
CA GLY A 177 -8.16 -18.66 2.78
C GLY A 177 -8.71 -17.66 3.80
N VAL A 178 -9.09 -16.47 3.35
CA VAL A 178 -9.75 -15.46 4.19
C VAL A 178 -11.20 -15.89 4.44
N ARG A 179 -11.60 -15.93 5.71
CA ARG A 179 -12.91 -16.46 6.14
C ARG A 179 -13.77 -15.46 6.90
N ASN A 180 -13.16 -14.41 7.45
CA ASN A 180 -13.85 -13.39 8.26
C ASN A 180 -14.26 -12.15 7.43
N SER A 181 -14.37 -12.26 6.10
CA SER A 181 -14.62 -11.11 5.23
C SER A 181 -16.01 -11.12 4.58
N ILE A 182 -16.65 -9.95 4.53
CA ILE A 182 -17.82 -9.68 3.69
C ILE A 182 -17.38 -8.80 2.53
N ILE A 183 -17.62 -9.24 1.29
CA ILE A 183 -17.35 -8.44 0.09
C ILE A 183 -18.60 -7.66 -0.28
N THR A 184 -18.45 -6.35 -0.49
CA THR A 184 -19.54 -5.45 -0.90
C THR A 184 -19.18 -4.71 -2.18
N LYS A 185 -20.20 -4.35 -2.96
CA LYS A 185 -20.07 -3.50 -4.15
C LYS A 185 -20.74 -2.16 -3.87
N GLY A 186 -19.96 -1.09 -3.96
CA GLY A 186 -20.49 0.26 -3.87
C GLY A 186 -19.40 1.31 -3.89
N ASN A 187 -19.79 2.54 -4.21
CA ASN A 187 -18.92 3.66 -3.92
C ASN A 187 -18.73 3.76 -2.40
N ALA A 188 -17.51 4.09 -1.97
CA ALA A 188 -17.15 4.12 -0.56
C ALA A 188 -18.05 5.07 0.26
N GLU A 189 -18.38 6.25 -0.28
CA GLU A 189 -19.26 7.22 0.39
C GLU A 189 -20.69 6.68 0.57
N SER A 190 -21.21 5.94 -0.41
CA SER A 190 -22.57 5.38 -0.38
C SER A 190 -22.68 4.24 0.63
N LEU A 191 -21.67 3.36 0.70
CA LEU A 191 -21.61 2.34 1.74
C LEU A 191 -21.51 2.99 3.13
N ALA A 192 -20.65 3.99 3.27
CA ALA A 192 -20.42 4.63 4.56
C ALA A 192 -21.68 5.29 5.12
N LYS A 193 -22.40 6.07 4.30
CA LYS A 193 -23.70 6.64 4.68
C LYS A 193 -24.72 5.59 5.10
N ARG A 194 -24.74 4.42 4.44
CA ARG A 194 -25.65 3.33 4.80
C ARG A 194 -25.30 2.74 6.17
N LEU A 195 -24.02 2.49 6.42
CA LEU A 195 -23.55 1.97 7.71
C LEU A 195 -23.83 2.97 8.85
N GLU A 196 -23.60 4.26 8.60
CA GLU A 196 -23.89 5.33 9.56
C GLU A 196 -25.38 5.38 9.92
N LYS A 197 -26.28 5.32 8.92
CA LYS A 197 -27.74 5.25 9.14
C LYS A 197 -28.18 4.03 9.95
N SER A 198 -27.41 2.94 9.90
CA SER A 198 -27.66 1.73 10.67
C SER A 198 -26.97 1.75 12.04
N ASN A 199 -26.40 2.88 12.47
CA ASN A 199 -25.59 3.02 13.69
C ASN A 199 -24.46 1.98 13.79
N PHE A 200 -23.92 1.56 12.64
CA PHE A 200 -22.86 0.57 12.58
C PHE A 200 -21.50 1.25 12.72
N GLN A 201 -20.78 0.98 13.81
CA GLN A 201 -19.45 1.51 14.07
C GLN A 201 -18.37 0.43 13.98
N VAL A 202 -17.18 0.85 13.57
CA VAL A 202 -16.02 -0.03 13.35
C VAL A 202 -14.83 0.42 14.20
N ASP A 203 -13.96 -0.51 14.55
CA ASP A 203 -12.75 -0.23 15.32
C ASP A 203 -11.69 0.42 14.42
N LYS A 204 -11.58 -0.05 13.17
CA LYS A 204 -10.55 0.40 12.24
C LYS A 204 -11.05 0.56 10.81
N ILE A 205 -10.50 1.55 10.11
CA ILE A 205 -10.79 1.80 8.70
C ILE A 205 -9.49 1.90 7.90
N LEU A 206 -9.45 1.25 6.74
CA LEU A 206 -8.45 1.46 5.71
C LEU A 206 -9.08 2.17 4.50
N VAL A 207 -8.51 3.32 4.14
CA VAL A 207 -8.80 4.04 2.90
C VAL A 207 -7.51 4.11 2.09
N ASP A 208 -7.26 3.07 1.30
CA ASP A 208 -6.23 3.11 0.25
C ASP A 208 -6.85 3.72 -1.01
N ALA A 209 -6.79 5.04 -1.10
CA ALA A 209 -7.70 5.79 -1.95
C ALA A 209 -7.31 5.71 -3.44
N PRO A 210 -8.30 5.72 -4.36
CA PRO A 210 -8.04 5.93 -5.78
C PRO A 210 -7.28 7.25 -5.97
N CYS A 211 -6.14 7.20 -6.64
CA CYS A 211 -5.24 8.34 -6.80
C CYS A 211 -4.59 8.38 -8.19
N SER A 212 -3.81 9.42 -8.45
CA SER A 212 -3.10 9.63 -9.72
C SER A 212 -2.01 8.59 -9.98
N GLY A 213 -1.53 7.91 -8.93
CA GLY A 213 -0.74 6.68 -8.99
C GLY A 213 0.73 6.84 -9.36
N GLU A 214 1.30 8.06 -9.45
CA GLU A 214 2.69 8.24 -9.89
C GLU A 214 3.75 7.54 -9.02
N GLY A 215 3.45 7.19 -7.77
CA GLY A 215 4.35 6.40 -6.93
C GLY A 215 4.63 5.00 -7.50
N THR A 216 3.75 4.48 -8.36
CA THR A 216 3.88 3.18 -9.02
C THR A 216 4.79 3.19 -10.24
N ILE A 217 5.33 4.34 -10.67
CA ILE A 217 6.14 4.43 -11.90
C ILE A 217 7.36 3.48 -11.85
N LEU A 218 7.92 3.22 -10.67
CA LEU A 218 9.04 2.30 -10.48
C LEU A 218 8.72 0.88 -11.01
N THR A 219 7.56 0.34 -10.65
CA THR A 219 7.12 -1.04 -10.96
C THR A 219 6.23 -1.11 -12.20
N ASN A 220 5.52 -0.03 -12.51
CA ASN A 220 4.61 0.09 -13.65
C ASN A 220 4.88 1.37 -14.46
N ARG A 221 5.85 1.30 -15.38
CA ARG A 221 6.25 2.43 -16.23
C ARG A 221 5.13 2.98 -17.12
N LYS A 222 4.09 2.19 -17.43
CA LYS A 222 2.92 2.68 -18.19
C LYS A 222 2.18 3.80 -17.47
N THR A 223 2.28 3.87 -16.13
CA THR A 223 1.72 4.96 -15.32
C THR A 223 2.23 6.32 -15.80
N ALA A 224 3.49 6.43 -16.22
CA ALA A 224 4.05 7.70 -16.74
C ALA A 224 3.28 8.24 -17.96
N LEU A 225 2.81 7.36 -18.84
CA LEU A 225 2.02 7.74 -20.02
C LEU A 225 0.58 8.09 -19.67
N MET A 226 -0.01 7.37 -18.71
CA MET A 226 -1.40 7.56 -18.28
C MET A 226 -1.59 8.74 -17.34
N TRP A 227 -0.52 9.15 -16.64
CA TRP A 227 -0.56 10.25 -15.67
C TRP A 227 -1.04 11.54 -16.32
N ASN A 228 -1.92 12.26 -15.64
CA ASN A 228 -2.52 13.49 -16.16
C ASN A 228 -2.81 14.44 -15.01
N ILE A 229 -2.14 15.59 -15.02
CA ILE A 229 -2.32 16.67 -14.04
C ILE A 229 -3.79 17.08 -13.86
N LYS A 230 -4.59 17.05 -14.93
CA LYS A 230 -6.01 17.44 -14.89
C LYS A 230 -6.87 16.51 -14.03
N LYS A 231 -6.41 15.29 -13.72
CA LYS A 231 -7.14 14.34 -12.86
C LYS A 231 -6.95 14.62 -11.37
N ILE A 232 -5.80 15.18 -10.97
CA ILE A 232 -5.43 15.41 -9.55
C ILE A 232 -6.54 16.15 -8.78
N PRO A 233 -7.13 17.27 -9.27
CA PRO A 233 -8.19 17.96 -8.53
C PRO A 233 -9.44 17.10 -8.32
N SER A 234 -9.83 16.31 -9.32
CA SER A 234 -11.01 15.43 -9.21
C SER A 234 -10.79 14.28 -8.24
N LEU A 235 -9.57 13.72 -8.21
CA LEU A 235 -9.18 12.66 -7.29
C LEU A 235 -9.08 13.17 -5.86
N SER A 236 -8.45 14.34 -5.64
CA SER A 236 -8.41 15.00 -4.34
C SER A 236 -9.83 15.25 -3.78
N ARG A 237 -10.76 15.75 -4.60
CA ARG A 237 -12.17 15.91 -4.19
C ARG A 237 -12.84 14.58 -3.83
N LEU A 238 -12.63 13.53 -4.63
CA LEU A 238 -13.15 12.20 -4.33
C LEU A 238 -12.61 11.68 -2.99
N GLN A 239 -11.30 11.81 -2.76
CA GLN A 239 -10.63 11.36 -1.54
C GLN A 239 -11.17 12.10 -0.30
N LYS A 240 -11.32 13.43 -0.37
CA LYS A 240 -11.98 14.23 0.68
C LYS A 240 -13.39 13.72 0.95
N THR A 241 -14.21 13.54 -0.08
CA THR A 241 -15.57 13.00 0.06
C THR A 241 -15.58 11.63 0.74
N ILE A 242 -14.69 10.71 0.36
CA ILE A 242 -14.62 9.38 1.00
C ILE A 242 -14.30 9.52 2.49
N LEU A 243 -13.28 10.30 2.85
CA LEU A 243 -12.88 10.46 4.26
C LEU A 243 -13.97 11.14 5.10
N GLU A 244 -14.61 12.18 4.57
CA GLU A 244 -15.69 12.90 5.25
C GLU A 244 -16.85 11.98 5.61
N ASN A 245 -17.21 11.05 4.72
CA ASN A 245 -18.35 10.16 4.95
C ASN A 245 -17.99 8.94 5.81
N THR A 246 -16.71 8.70 6.09
CA THR A 246 -16.26 7.45 6.72
C THR A 246 -15.74 7.67 8.14
N ILE A 247 -15.26 8.86 8.47
CA ILE A 247 -14.70 9.17 9.79
C ILE A 247 -15.72 8.97 10.93
N ASN A 248 -17.00 9.22 10.68
CA ASN A 248 -18.05 9.05 11.69
C ASN A 248 -18.33 7.59 12.03
N LEU A 249 -17.97 6.64 11.16
CA LEU A 249 -18.12 5.21 11.41
C LEU A 249 -17.13 4.70 12.45
N LEU A 250 -16.04 5.40 12.72
CA LEU A 250 -15.12 5.00 13.77
C LEU A 250 -15.81 5.07 15.14
N LYS A 251 -15.60 4.03 15.94
CA LYS A 251 -15.81 4.11 17.40
C LYS A 251 -14.90 5.18 17.99
N LEU A 252 -15.21 5.61 19.22
CA LEU A 252 -14.28 6.45 19.98
C LEU A 252 -12.94 5.72 20.16
N GLU A 253 -11.82 6.45 20.04
CA GLU A 253 -10.45 5.91 19.99
C GLU A 253 -10.16 4.98 18.78
N GLY A 254 -11.12 4.81 17.87
CA GLY A 254 -10.93 4.08 16.62
C GLY A 254 -9.93 4.76 15.68
N GLU A 255 -9.35 3.97 14.80
CA GLU A 255 -8.22 4.39 13.95
C GLU A 255 -8.55 4.26 12.46
N LEU A 256 -8.22 5.28 11.67
CA LEU A 256 -8.26 5.25 10.22
C LEU A 256 -6.86 5.42 9.65
N ILE A 257 -6.49 4.54 8.73
CA ILE A 257 -5.35 4.76 7.84
C ILE A 257 -5.86 5.27 6.50
N TYR A 258 -5.44 6.48 6.16
CA TYR A 258 -5.56 7.03 4.82
C TYR A 258 -4.23 6.84 4.10
N SER A 259 -4.28 6.32 2.88
CA SER A 259 -3.08 6.14 2.09
C SER A 259 -3.30 6.27 0.59
N THR A 260 -2.22 6.57 -0.13
CA THR A 260 -2.22 6.64 -1.59
C THR A 260 -0.85 6.23 -2.15
N CYS A 261 -0.82 5.80 -3.41
CA CYS A 261 0.41 5.58 -4.18
C CYS A 261 0.75 6.77 -5.09
N THR A 262 0.51 8.00 -4.60
CA THR A 262 0.85 9.25 -5.31
C THR A 262 1.83 10.09 -4.50
N HIS A 263 2.51 11.03 -5.18
CA HIS A 263 3.36 12.03 -4.54
C HIS A 263 2.69 13.41 -4.44
N ALA A 264 1.57 13.61 -5.16
CA ALA A 264 0.83 14.85 -5.25
C ALA A 264 0.34 15.33 -3.87
N PRO A 265 0.82 16.49 -3.36
CA PRO A 265 0.37 17.04 -2.09
C PRO A 265 -1.13 17.36 -2.04
N GLU A 266 -1.73 17.70 -3.19
CA GLU A 266 -3.17 17.93 -3.33
C GLU A 266 -4.00 16.67 -2.99
N GLU A 267 -3.44 15.49 -3.22
CA GLU A 267 -4.02 14.18 -2.89
C GLU A 267 -3.45 13.61 -1.59
N ASN A 268 -2.65 14.36 -0.84
CA ASN A 268 -1.99 13.88 0.37
C ASN A 268 -2.25 14.84 1.54
N GLU A 269 -1.33 15.74 1.83
CA GLU A 269 -1.43 16.67 2.96
C GLU A 269 -2.62 17.60 2.83
N GLU A 270 -3.00 18.01 1.62
CA GLU A 270 -4.18 18.85 1.45
C GLU A 270 -5.47 18.11 1.86
N VAL A 271 -5.57 16.81 1.54
CA VAL A 271 -6.71 15.99 1.95
C VAL A 271 -6.72 15.80 3.46
N VAL A 272 -5.56 15.54 4.06
CA VAL A 272 -5.44 15.36 5.52
C VAL A 272 -5.71 16.67 6.26
N ASN A 273 -5.18 17.80 5.77
CA ASN A 273 -5.40 19.12 6.34
C ASN A 273 -6.88 19.49 6.34
N HIS A 274 -7.56 19.24 5.21
CA HIS A 274 -9.01 19.41 5.08
C HIS A 274 -9.79 18.63 6.14
N MET A 275 -9.39 17.39 6.43
CA MET A 275 -10.02 16.60 7.49
C MET A 275 -9.79 17.20 8.88
N LEU A 276 -8.58 17.69 9.17
CA LEU A 276 -8.26 18.33 10.46
C LEU A 276 -9.03 19.63 10.68
N GLU A 277 -9.26 20.41 9.61
CA GLU A 277 -10.06 21.64 9.68
C GLU A 277 -11.55 21.35 9.87
N LYS A 278 -12.05 20.31 9.21
CA LYS A 278 -13.49 19.98 9.22
C LYS A 278 -13.94 19.21 10.46
N PHE A 279 -13.07 18.39 11.05
CA PHE A 279 -13.40 17.50 12.15
C PHE A 279 -12.53 17.81 13.38
N PRO A 280 -13.05 18.55 14.38
CA PRO A 280 -12.28 18.88 15.59
C PRO A 280 -12.05 17.66 16.50
N ASN A 281 -12.85 16.60 16.34
CA ASN A 281 -12.79 15.37 17.12
C ASN A 281 -11.86 14.30 16.49
N ILE A 282 -10.88 14.71 15.70
CA ILE A 282 -9.82 13.83 15.21
C ILE A 282 -8.45 14.40 15.48
N LYS A 283 -7.45 13.53 15.56
CA LYS A 283 -6.04 13.91 15.62
C LYS A 283 -5.17 13.02 14.75
N LEU A 284 -4.01 13.53 14.33
CA LEU A 284 -2.99 12.72 13.70
C LEU A 284 -2.09 12.05 14.73
N GLU A 285 -1.85 10.75 14.50
CA GLU A 285 -0.82 9.99 15.20
C GLU A 285 0.42 9.83 14.32
N ARG A 286 1.59 9.75 14.96
CA ARG A 286 2.83 9.47 14.24
C ARG A 286 2.80 8.05 13.71
N ILE A 287 3.20 7.90 12.46
CA ILE A 287 3.36 6.60 11.81
C ILE A 287 4.57 5.88 12.41
N SER A 288 4.35 4.64 12.85
CA SER A 288 5.39 3.73 13.30
C SER A 288 5.48 2.56 12.33
N LEU A 289 6.63 2.39 11.70
CA LEU A 289 6.93 1.34 10.71
C LEU A 289 8.27 0.68 11.09
N PRO A 290 8.64 -0.45 10.45
CA PRO A 290 9.95 -1.06 10.67
C PRO A 290 11.08 -0.03 10.49
N GLN A 291 12.06 -0.05 11.39
CA GLN A 291 13.16 0.90 11.44
C GLN A 291 13.99 0.98 10.15
N GLU A 292 13.99 -0.11 9.36
CA GLU A 292 14.68 -0.18 8.08
C GLU A 292 13.96 0.62 6.97
N ILE A 293 12.70 1.02 7.17
CA ILE A 293 11.95 1.90 6.28
C ILE A 293 12.30 3.35 6.59
N LYS A 294 12.88 4.04 5.61
CA LYS A 294 13.12 5.47 5.66
C LYS A 294 11.84 6.22 5.36
N ILE A 295 11.39 7.02 6.33
CA ILE A 295 10.19 7.85 6.25
C ILE A 295 10.61 9.32 6.13
N ARG A 296 9.99 10.06 5.22
CA ARG A 296 10.01 11.53 5.23
C ARG A 296 8.70 12.05 5.80
N SER A 297 8.77 13.16 6.54
CA SER A 297 7.56 13.83 7.05
C SER A 297 6.71 14.40 5.90
N GLY A 298 5.41 14.55 6.16
CA GLY A 298 4.54 15.34 5.28
C GLY A 298 5.01 16.79 5.15
N ILE A 299 4.71 17.41 4.00
CA ILE A 299 5.11 18.78 3.70
C ILE A 299 4.09 19.79 4.25
N LYS A 300 4.55 20.96 4.69
CA LYS A 300 3.68 22.00 5.25
C LYS A 300 3.16 23.02 4.25
N ARG A 301 3.75 23.08 3.06
CA ARG A 301 3.41 24.09 2.06
C ARG A 301 3.46 23.47 0.69
N TRP A 302 2.46 23.78 -0.13
CA TRP A 302 2.43 23.40 -1.53
C TRP A 302 1.76 24.51 -2.33
N ASN A 303 2.47 25.03 -3.34
CA ASN A 303 2.08 26.25 -4.05
C ASN A 303 1.81 27.41 -3.06
N ASP A 304 0.62 28.00 -3.15
CA ASP A 304 0.09 29.09 -2.34
C ASP A 304 -0.61 28.63 -1.04
N LYS A 305 -0.68 27.32 -0.77
CA LYS A 305 -1.35 26.76 0.41
C LYS A 305 -0.37 26.40 1.50
N GLU A 306 -0.68 26.81 2.73
CA GLU A 306 -0.03 26.37 3.97
C GLU A 306 -0.95 25.39 4.72
N PHE A 307 -0.37 24.29 5.20
CA PHE A 307 -1.07 23.22 5.92
C PHE A 307 -0.66 23.23 7.40
N SER A 308 -1.53 22.68 8.24
CA SER A 308 -1.27 22.46 9.66
C SER A 308 0.07 21.75 9.90
N CYS A 309 0.81 22.16 10.93
CA CYS A 309 2.06 21.50 11.30
C CYS A 309 1.88 20.01 11.66
N GLU A 310 0.65 19.60 11.99
CA GLU A 310 0.30 18.21 12.29
C GLU A 310 0.55 17.26 11.13
N VAL A 311 0.49 17.73 9.87
CA VAL A 311 0.74 16.90 8.68
C VAL A 311 2.16 16.33 8.64
N LYS A 312 3.10 16.89 9.41
CA LYS A 312 4.45 16.32 9.59
C LYS A 312 4.45 14.93 10.25
N LYS A 313 3.36 14.54 10.92
CA LYS A 313 3.16 13.21 11.51
C LYS A 313 2.84 12.14 10.44
N CYS A 314 2.41 12.56 9.24
CA CYS A 314 2.23 11.68 8.10
C CYS A 314 3.58 11.19 7.56
N ALA A 315 3.54 10.03 6.90
CA ALA A 315 4.71 9.39 6.31
C ALA A 315 4.67 9.47 4.78
N ARG A 316 5.73 10.03 4.19
CA ARG A 316 6.05 9.95 2.78
C ARG A 316 7.13 8.90 2.56
N ILE A 317 6.86 7.98 1.64
CA ILE A 317 7.76 6.91 1.23
C ILE A 317 8.20 7.18 -0.20
N TYR A 318 9.51 7.14 -0.43
CA TYR A 318 10.11 7.49 -1.71
C TYR A 318 10.99 6.35 -2.25
N PRO A 319 10.99 6.12 -3.58
CA PRO A 319 11.84 5.12 -4.22
C PRO A 319 13.34 5.27 -3.93
N GLN A 320 13.87 6.51 -3.95
CA GLN A 320 15.30 6.78 -3.73
C GLN A 320 15.80 6.49 -2.31
N ASP A 321 14.88 6.32 -1.36
CA ASP A 321 15.23 6.02 0.02
C ASP A 321 15.08 4.53 0.33
N ASN A 322 14.09 3.86 -0.29
CA ASN A 322 13.65 2.53 0.11
C ASN A 322 13.73 1.46 -0.99
N LYS A 323 13.94 1.85 -2.26
CA LYS A 323 13.81 0.99 -3.45
C LYS A 323 12.42 0.34 -3.59
N THR A 324 11.40 1.00 -3.08
CA THR A 324 9.99 0.60 -3.18
C THR A 324 9.23 1.58 -4.06
N GLU A 325 7.95 1.31 -4.32
CA GLU A 325 7.06 2.34 -4.86
C GLU A 325 6.97 3.57 -3.93
N GLY A 326 6.54 4.68 -4.51
CA GLY A 326 6.19 5.90 -3.80
C GLY A 326 4.84 5.78 -3.10
N PHE A 327 4.75 6.27 -1.87
CA PHE A 327 3.55 6.12 -1.04
C PHE A 327 3.37 7.25 -0.03
N PHE A 328 2.13 7.49 0.38
CA PHE A 328 1.78 8.39 1.47
C PHE A 328 0.86 7.68 2.48
N ILE A 329 1.08 7.90 3.78
CA ILE A 329 0.30 7.29 4.86
C ILE A 329 0.01 8.33 5.95
N ALA A 330 -1.26 8.46 6.31
CA ALA A 330 -1.71 9.23 7.47
C ALA A 330 -2.52 8.34 8.41
N LYS A 331 -2.22 8.41 9.71
CA LYS A 331 -2.98 7.73 10.76
C LYS A 331 -3.82 8.75 11.51
N ILE A 332 -5.12 8.65 11.34
CA ILE A 332 -6.12 9.51 11.96
C ILE A 332 -6.76 8.72 13.10
N LYS A 333 -6.87 9.33 14.27
CA LYS A 333 -7.55 8.75 15.42
C LYS A 333 -8.74 9.60 15.83
N LYS A 334 -9.90 8.98 16.02
CA LYS A 334 -11.09 9.65 16.54
C LYS A 334 -10.96 9.85 18.04
N ILE A 335 -11.13 11.07 18.49
CA ILE A 335 -11.12 11.46 19.91
C ILE A 335 -12.52 11.90 20.34
N ARG A 336 -12.67 12.22 21.63
CA ARG A 336 -13.96 12.63 22.21
C ARG A 336 -14.44 13.96 21.67
#